data_AF-A0A1R3U5H7-F1
#
_entry.id   AF-A0A1R3U5H7-F1
#
_cell.length_a   1.000
_cell.length_b   1.000
_cell.length_c   1.000
_cell.angle_alpha   90.00
_cell.angle_beta   90.00
_cell.angle_gamma   90.00
#
_symmetry.space_group_name_H-M   'P 1'
#
loop_
_entity.id
_entity.type
_entity.pdbx_description
1 polymer ?
#
loop_
_entity_poly.entity_id
_entity_poly.type
_entity_poly.pdbx_seq_one_letter_code
_entity_poly.pdbx_strand_id
1 'polypeptide(L)'
;MISWAGTRRHCRKPEARKSVWSSEVRKRLPIWVSETVSPLIVDAIDAQLLPATIRIDADKLFIDYEAVAGGSGYVAPTVMLEFGARSTGEPASVRDISCDAAGLVNGIEFPTSRPRVMHAERTFWEKATAIHVFCLQERLRGERFSRHWHDIVRLDDIGIADSAIADRDLAKSVAQHKSMFFAEKAADRTPIDYEAAVGEGLQLTPSDEGQAALEQDYARMLDDGLLLDEAETFDELLARCAKIQDKANARG
;
A
#
# COMPACT_ATOMS: atom_id res chain seq x y z
N MET A 1 -11.24 -9.16 -15.62
CA MET A 1 -11.59 -10.38 -14.87
C MET A 1 -11.21 -11.58 -15.74
N ILE A 2 -10.09 -12.26 -15.44
CA ILE A 2 -9.70 -13.46 -16.19
C ILE A 2 -10.31 -14.66 -15.46
N SER A 3 -11.50 -15.10 -15.89
CA SER A 3 -11.97 -16.47 -15.63
C SER A 3 -11.04 -17.44 -16.36
N TRP A 4 -10.82 -18.67 -15.88
CA TRP A 4 -10.84 -19.89 -16.73
C TRP A 4 -10.71 -21.17 -15.91
N ALA A 5 -11.55 -22.14 -16.30
CA ALA A 5 -11.76 -23.45 -15.73
C ALA A 5 -10.55 -24.40 -15.85
N GLY A 6 -10.41 -25.28 -14.87
CA GLY A 6 -9.26 -26.16 -14.70
C GLY A 6 -9.27 -27.42 -15.57
N THR A 7 -8.06 -27.86 -15.92
CA THR A 7 -7.79 -29.24 -16.34
C THR A 7 -6.67 -29.79 -15.47
N ARG A 8 -6.98 -30.82 -14.66
CA ARG A 8 -6.05 -31.48 -13.74
C ARG A 8 -4.93 -32.17 -14.52
N ARG A 9 -3.67 -31.74 -14.36
CA ARG A 9 -2.49 -32.61 -14.54
C ARG A 9 -1.37 -32.27 -13.55
N HIS A 10 -0.94 -33.34 -12.87
CA HIS A 10 0.31 -33.58 -12.11
C HIS A 10 0.85 -32.47 -11.18
N CYS A 11 0.94 -32.83 -9.90
CA CYS A 11 1.41 -31.99 -8.80
C CYS A 11 2.93 -31.72 -8.92
N ARG A 12 3.30 -30.59 -9.53
CA ARG A 12 4.60 -29.94 -9.31
C ARG A 12 4.49 -29.11 -8.03
N LYS A 13 5.53 -29.15 -7.18
CA LYS A 13 5.59 -28.45 -5.88
C LYS A 13 5.02 -27.02 -5.96
N PRO A 14 4.25 -26.55 -4.96
CA PRO A 14 3.62 -25.22 -4.97
C PRO A 14 4.60 -24.08 -5.30
N GLU A 15 5.83 -24.16 -4.80
CA GLU A 15 6.92 -23.19 -5.03
C GLU A 15 7.33 -23.06 -6.50
N ALA A 16 7.39 -24.17 -7.24
CA ALA A 16 7.73 -24.17 -8.65
C ALA A 16 6.61 -23.56 -9.53
N ARG A 17 5.35 -23.60 -9.09
CA ARG A 17 4.25 -22.88 -9.76
C ARG A 17 4.32 -21.38 -9.48
N LYS A 18 4.69 -20.98 -8.24
CA LYS A 18 4.84 -19.56 -7.84
C LYS A 18 5.91 -18.82 -8.64
N SER A 19 7.11 -19.39 -8.78
CA SER A 19 8.21 -18.72 -9.49
C SER A 19 7.90 -18.51 -10.98
N VAL A 20 7.28 -19.50 -11.62
CA VAL A 20 6.80 -19.39 -13.01
C VAL A 20 5.73 -18.31 -13.12
N TRP A 21 4.74 -18.28 -12.23
CA TRP A 21 3.67 -17.26 -12.28
C TRP A 21 4.19 -15.85 -12.04
N SER A 22 5.06 -15.65 -11.04
CA SER A 22 5.66 -14.32 -10.81
C SER A 22 6.52 -13.89 -12.00
N SER A 23 7.21 -14.81 -12.68
CA SER A 23 8.00 -14.49 -13.87
C SER A 23 7.13 -14.13 -15.06
N GLU A 24 6.01 -14.82 -15.24
CA GLU A 24 5.07 -14.60 -16.34
C GLU A 24 4.32 -13.27 -16.16
N VAL A 25 3.88 -12.99 -14.93
CA VAL A 25 3.26 -11.71 -14.57
C VAL A 25 4.20 -10.54 -14.89
N ARG A 26 5.47 -10.60 -14.50
CA ARG A 26 6.45 -9.53 -14.78
C ARG A 26 6.66 -9.27 -16.26
N LYS A 27 6.50 -10.29 -17.12
CA LYS A 27 6.62 -10.14 -18.57
C LYS A 27 5.36 -9.56 -19.20
N ARG A 28 4.18 -10.00 -18.73
CA ARG A 28 2.89 -9.62 -19.33
C ARG A 28 2.36 -8.29 -18.84
N LEU A 29 2.72 -7.88 -17.63
CA LEU A 29 2.18 -6.67 -17.02
C LEU A 29 2.55 -5.40 -17.80
N PRO A 30 3.81 -5.17 -18.22
CA PRO A 30 4.15 -4.00 -19.04
C PRO A 30 3.40 -3.96 -20.38
N ILE A 31 3.25 -5.12 -21.02
CA ILE A 31 2.51 -5.25 -22.29
C ILE A 31 1.04 -4.88 -22.08
N TRP A 32 0.42 -5.35 -21.00
CA TRP A 32 -0.96 -5.00 -20.68
C TRP A 32 -1.12 -3.51 -20.35
N VAL A 33 -0.17 -2.89 -19.64
CA VAL A 33 -0.17 -1.45 -19.39
C VAL A 33 -0.09 -0.67 -20.71
N SER A 34 0.81 -1.04 -21.62
CA SER A 34 0.98 -0.36 -22.91
C SER A 34 -0.16 -0.60 -23.90
N GLU A 35 -0.67 -1.83 -24.00
CA GLU A 35 -1.65 -2.21 -25.03
C GLU A 35 -3.10 -2.06 -24.58
N THR A 36 -3.37 -2.02 -23.27
CA THR A 36 -4.74 -1.93 -22.74
C THR A 36 -4.98 -0.67 -21.92
N VAL A 37 -4.16 -0.39 -20.92
CA VAL A 37 -4.41 0.76 -20.03
C VAL A 37 -4.13 2.08 -20.72
N SER A 38 -2.98 2.20 -21.36
CA SER A 38 -2.54 3.43 -22.02
C SER A 38 -3.56 3.97 -23.03
N PRO A 39 -4.09 3.18 -23.99
CA PRO A 39 -5.11 3.65 -24.91
C PRO A 39 -6.36 4.18 -24.19
N LEU A 40 -6.85 3.50 -23.15
CA LEU A 40 -8.02 3.94 -22.39
C LEU A 40 -7.82 5.32 -21.73
N ILE A 41 -6.62 5.58 -21.22
CA ILE A 41 -6.29 6.87 -20.59
C ILE A 41 -6.11 7.96 -21.66
N VAL A 42 -5.44 7.66 -22.78
CA VAL A 42 -5.28 8.60 -23.90
C VAL A 42 -6.64 9.00 -24.46
N ASP A 43 -7.51 8.03 -24.76
CA ASP A 43 -8.85 8.29 -25.28
C ASP A 43 -9.66 9.19 -24.32
N ALA A 44 -9.53 8.97 -23.00
CA ALA A 44 -10.22 9.78 -21.99
C ALA A 44 -9.65 11.21 -21.87
N ILE A 45 -8.34 11.40 -22.02
CA ILE A 45 -7.68 12.71 -22.06
C ILE A 45 -8.12 13.47 -23.30
N ASP A 46 -8.07 12.84 -24.47
CA ASP A 46 -8.42 13.43 -25.76
C ASP A 46 -9.91 13.80 -25.82
N ALA A 47 -10.80 12.92 -25.36
CA ALA A 47 -12.24 13.17 -25.33
C ALA A 47 -12.63 14.37 -24.46
N GLN A 48 -11.83 14.68 -23.44
CA GLN A 48 -12.06 15.79 -22.52
C GLN A 48 -11.18 17.01 -22.81
N LEU A 49 -10.32 16.94 -23.83
CA LEU A 49 -9.37 17.99 -24.21
C LEU A 49 -8.50 18.45 -23.02
N LEU A 50 -8.08 17.51 -22.17
CA LEU A 50 -7.28 17.82 -21.00
C LEU A 50 -5.81 18.11 -21.40
N PRO A 51 -5.17 19.13 -20.81
CA PRO A 51 -3.75 19.44 -21.06
C PRO A 51 -2.86 18.47 -20.28
N ALA A 52 -2.87 17.20 -20.68
CA ALA A 52 -2.13 16.13 -20.05
C ALA A 52 -1.48 15.21 -21.09
N THR A 53 -0.37 14.60 -20.72
CA THR A 53 0.34 13.60 -21.51
C THR A 53 0.61 12.37 -20.67
N ILE A 54 0.84 11.23 -21.32
CA ILE A 54 1.16 10.00 -20.62
C ILE A 54 2.61 9.55 -20.88
N ARG A 55 3.21 8.92 -19.88
CA ARG A 55 4.47 8.18 -20.00
C ARG A 55 4.31 6.81 -19.36
N ILE A 56 4.96 5.80 -19.92
CA ILE A 56 4.92 4.44 -19.40
C ILE A 56 6.32 4.04 -18.97
N ASP A 57 6.41 3.43 -17.79
CA ASP A 57 7.63 2.80 -17.28
C ASP A 57 7.28 1.43 -16.72
N ALA A 58 7.53 0.38 -17.51
CA ALA A 58 7.21 -1.01 -17.16
C ALA A 58 5.75 -1.18 -16.66
N ASP A 59 5.57 -1.41 -15.35
CA ASP A 59 4.29 -1.62 -14.68
C ASP A 59 3.66 -0.33 -14.14
N LYS A 60 4.15 0.84 -14.58
CA LYS A 60 3.68 2.16 -14.18
C LYS A 60 3.24 2.98 -15.38
N LEU A 61 2.19 3.76 -15.20
CA LEU A 61 1.74 4.80 -16.12
C LEU A 61 1.71 6.13 -15.38
N PHE A 62 2.36 7.13 -15.93
CA PHE A 62 2.36 8.50 -15.43
C PHE A 62 1.44 9.34 -16.30
N ILE A 63 0.62 10.16 -15.66
CA ILE A 63 -0.21 11.19 -16.30
C ILE A 63 0.38 12.53 -15.85
N ASP A 64 1.13 13.18 -16.73
CA ASP A 64 1.71 14.50 -16.50
C ASP A 64 0.71 15.55 -16.97
N TYR A 65 0.34 16.48 -16.08
CA TYR A 65 -0.63 17.53 -16.37
C TYR A 65 -0.02 18.91 -16.17
N GLU A 66 -0.59 19.92 -16.83
CA GLU A 66 -0.18 21.31 -16.60
C GLU A 66 -0.80 21.84 -15.30
N ALA A 67 0.04 22.23 -14.34
CA ALA A 67 -0.44 22.83 -13.09
C ALA A 67 -0.86 24.29 -13.32
N VAL A 68 -2.08 24.64 -12.89
CA VAL A 68 -2.65 26.00 -13.02
C VAL A 68 -1.95 27.03 -12.12
N ALA A 69 -1.36 26.58 -11.02
CA ALA A 69 -0.51 27.38 -10.14
C ALA A 69 0.75 26.58 -9.79
N GLY A 70 1.90 27.26 -9.75
CA GLY A 70 3.11 26.67 -9.22
C GLY A 70 2.90 26.34 -7.75
N GLY A 71 2.90 25.05 -7.41
CA GLY A 71 2.98 24.62 -6.01
C GLY A 71 4.31 25.06 -5.38
N SER A 72 4.53 24.73 -4.12
CA SER A 72 5.80 24.95 -3.40
C SER A 72 7.02 24.19 -4.00
N GLY A 73 6.89 23.61 -5.20
CA GLY A 73 7.83 22.65 -5.78
C GLY A 73 7.69 21.23 -5.21
N TYR A 74 6.78 21.03 -4.26
CA TYR A 74 6.74 19.86 -3.41
C TYR A 74 6.03 18.64 -4.03
N VAL A 75 4.95 18.87 -4.79
CA VAL A 75 4.22 17.81 -5.51
C VAL A 75 4.41 18.03 -7.01
N ALA A 76 5.03 17.07 -7.69
CA ALA A 76 5.12 17.08 -9.13
C ALA A 76 3.71 17.00 -9.74
N PRO A 77 3.41 17.72 -10.84
CA PRO A 77 2.12 17.68 -11.50
C PRO A 77 1.97 16.42 -12.35
N THR A 78 2.11 15.28 -11.67
CA THR A 78 2.14 13.94 -12.24
C THR A 78 1.34 13.01 -11.34
N VAL A 79 0.37 12.31 -11.91
CA VAL A 79 -0.31 11.18 -11.25
C VAL A 79 0.36 9.89 -11.71
N MET A 80 0.87 9.09 -10.76
CA MET A 80 1.42 7.77 -11.05
C MET A 80 0.38 6.69 -10.76
N LEU A 81 0.04 5.90 -11.78
CA LEU A 81 -0.71 4.66 -11.66
C LEU A 81 0.28 3.49 -11.64
N GLU A 82 0.39 2.81 -10.50
CA GLU A 82 1.20 1.60 -10.36
C GLU A 82 0.32 0.36 -10.42
N PHE A 83 0.66 -0.57 -11.30
CA PHE A 83 -0.11 -1.80 -11.50
C PHE A 83 0.59 -2.97 -10.83
N GLY A 84 -0.17 -3.75 -10.07
CA GLY A 84 0.32 -4.95 -9.40
C GLY A 84 -0.54 -6.16 -9.77
N ALA A 85 0.10 -7.31 -9.99
CA ALA A 85 -0.59 -8.58 -10.25
C ALA A 85 -0.21 -9.68 -9.22
N ARG A 86 0.44 -9.27 -8.13
CA ARG A 86 0.82 -10.15 -7.01
C ARG A 86 -0.02 -9.96 -5.76
N SER A 87 -0.84 -8.92 -5.68
CA SER A 87 -1.82 -8.76 -4.60
C SER A 87 -3.18 -9.26 -5.09
N THR A 88 -3.88 -10.01 -4.26
CA THR A 88 -5.27 -10.37 -4.56
C THR A 88 -6.19 -9.16 -4.45
N GLY A 89 -5.84 -8.16 -3.63
CA GLY A 89 -6.70 -6.99 -3.35
C GLY A 89 -8.02 -7.34 -2.65
N GLU A 90 -8.18 -8.60 -2.21
CA GLU A 90 -9.42 -9.13 -1.61
C GLU A 90 -9.30 -9.30 -0.09
N PRO A 91 -10.32 -8.99 0.72
CA PRO A 91 -11.65 -8.59 0.32
C PRO A 91 -11.69 -7.14 -0.18
N ALA A 92 -12.54 -6.89 -1.18
CA ALA A 92 -12.77 -5.57 -1.74
C ALA A 92 -14.26 -5.34 -2.02
N SER A 93 -14.70 -4.11 -1.81
CA SER A 93 -16.08 -3.66 -2.02
C SER A 93 -16.10 -2.35 -2.81
N VAL A 94 -17.24 -2.08 -3.45
CA VAL A 94 -17.47 -0.78 -4.09
C VAL A 94 -17.62 0.27 -3.00
N ARG A 95 -16.90 1.39 -3.12
CA ARG A 95 -16.99 2.53 -2.20
C ARG A 95 -17.23 3.80 -2.99
N ASP A 96 -18.00 4.71 -2.42
CA ASP A 96 -18.18 6.04 -2.97
C ASP A 96 -16.97 6.91 -2.59
N ILE A 97 -16.39 7.59 -3.57
CA ILE A 97 -15.24 8.48 -3.38
C ILE A 97 -15.59 9.85 -3.95
N SER A 98 -15.33 10.88 -3.15
CA SER A 98 -15.41 12.29 -3.51
C SER A 98 -14.08 12.98 -3.22
N CYS A 99 -13.83 14.11 -3.88
CA CYS A 99 -12.72 14.98 -3.53
C CYS A 99 -12.93 15.56 -2.12
N ASP A 100 -11.86 15.65 -1.34
CA ASP A 100 -11.81 16.32 -0.04
C ASP A 100 -12.09 17.84 -0.12
N ALA A 101 -11.75 18.47 -1.25
CA ALA A 101 -12.10 19.86 -1.55
C ALA A 101 -13.56 20.06 -1.99
N ALA A 102 -14.34 18.98 -2.17
CA ALA A 102 -15.72 19.07 -2.60
C ALA A 102 -16.56 19.88 -1.60
N GLY A 103 -17.25 20.92 -2.11
CA GLY A 103 -18.03 21.83 -1.29
C GLY A 103 -17.23 22.91 -0.55
N LEU A 104 -15.89 22.86 -0.58
CA LEU A 104 -15.03 23.91 -0.01
C LEU A 104 -14.74 25.04 -0.99
N VAL A 105 -14.86 24.79 -2.31
CA VAL A 105 -14.63 25.78 -3.36
C VAL A 105 -15.93 26.14 -4.06
N ASN A 106 -16.39 27.37 -3.88
CA ASN A 106 -17.61 27.87 -4.50
C ASN A 106 -17.50 27.87 -6.03
N GLY A 107 -18.52 27.33 -6.70
CA GLY A 107 -18.62 27.32 -8.16
C GLY A 107 -17.78 26.24 -8.86
N ILE A 108 -17.16 25.33 -8.11
CA ILE A 108 -16.46 24.17 -8.66
C ILE A 108 -17.19 22.89 -8.25
N GLU A 109 -17.59 22.09 -9.25
CA GLU A 109 -18.11 20.74 -9.05
C GLU A 109 -16.97 19.74 -9.23
N PHE A 110 -16.75 18.89 -8.23
CA PHE A 110 -15.72 17.86 -8.27
C PHE A 110 -16.32 16.51 -8.71
N PRO A 111 -15.60 15.72 -9.51
CA PRO A 111 -16.08 14.40 -9.90
C PRO A 111 -16.20 13.47 -8.69
N THR A 112 -17.23 12.63 -8.70
CA THR A 112 -17.38 11.50 -7.79
C THR A 112 -17.14 10.19 -8.53
N SER A 113 -16.70 9.15 -7.81
CA SER A 113 -16.51 7.83 -8.40
C SER A 113 -16.95 6.71 -7.45
N ARG A 114 -17.20 5.52 -8.01
CA ARG A 114 -17.58 4.32 -7.24
C ARG A 114 -16.63 3.14 -7.53
N PRO A 115 -15.32 3.29 -7.27
CA PRO A 115 -14.37 2.22 -7.54
C PRO A 115 -14.56 1.05 -6.58
N ARG A 116 -14.12 -0.12 -7.03
CA ARG A 116 -13.95 -1.28 -6.17
C ARG A 116 -12.59 -1.18 -5.47
N VAL A 117 -12.60 -1.03 -4.15
CA VAL A 117 -11.39 -0.82 -3.33
C VAL A 117 -11.23 -1.91 -2.28
N MET A 118 -9.98 -2.20 -1.95
CA MET A 118 -9.61 -3.14 -0.89
C MET A 118 -10.13 -2.66 0.46
N HIS A 119 -10.60 -3.60 1.27
CA HIS A 119 -11.03 -3.34 2.63
C HIS A 119 -9.88 -2.77 3.46
N ALA A 120 -10.18 -1.77 4.28
CA ALA A 120 -9.19 -1.06 5.07
C ALA A 120 -8.55 -1.97 6.13
N GLU A 121 -9.28 -2.99 6.60
CA GLU A 121 -8.80 -4.02 7.51
C GLU A 121 -7.68 -4.86 6.89
N ARG A 122 -7.78 -5.16 5.59
CA ARG A 122 -6.70 -5.82 4.86
C ARG A 122 -5.51 -4.88 4.69
N THR A 123 -5.77 -3.63 4.33
CA THR A 123 -4.74 -2.59 4.22
C THR A 123 -3.97 -2.43 5.53
N PHE A 124 -4.66 -2.47 6.67
CA PHE A 124 -4.03 -2.47 8.00
C PHE A 124 -3.01 -3.61 8.12
N TRP A 125 -3.42 -4.86 7.88
CA TRP A 125 -2.50 -6.00 7.99
C TRP A 125 -1.37 -5.95 6.96
N GLU A 126 -1.62 -5.49 5.73
CA GLU A 126 -0.57 -5.32 4.72
C GLU A 126 0.49 -4.30 5.16
N LYS A 127 0.09 -3.20 5.80
CA LYS A 127 0.99 -2.18 6.36
C LYS A 127 1.67 -2.65 7.64
N ALA A 128 0.93 -3.19 8.60
CA ALA A 128 1.45 -3.67 9.88
C ALA A 128 2.53 -4.75 9.70
N THR A 129 2.32 -5.69 8.79
CA THR A 129 3.34 -6.71 8.49
C THR A 129 4.51 -6.17 7.67
N ALA A 130 4.35 -5.07 6.92
CA ALA A 130 5.50 -4.40 6.27
C ALA A 130 6.36 -3.66 7.31
N ILE A 131 5.72 -3.02 8.28
CA ILE A 131 6.37 -2.42 9.45
C ILE A 131 7.13 -3.49 10.26
N HIS A 132 6.50 -4.64 10.52
CA HIS A 132 7.16 -5.75 11.22
C HIS A 132 8.43 -6.23 10.50
N VAL A 133 8.38 -6.37 9.17
CA VAL A 133 9.58 -6.69 8.38
C VAL A 133 10.67 -5.65 8.55
N PHE A 134 10.32 -4.37 8.59
CA PHE A 134 11.28 -3.31 8.86
C PHE A 134 11.87 -3.45 10.26
N CYS A 135 11.06 -3.65 11.29
CA CYS A 135 11.54 -3.81 12.68
C CYS A 135 12.54 -4.96 12.80
N LEU A 136 12.31 -6.07 12.09
CA LEU A 136 13.23 -7.22 12.08
C LEU A 136 14.47 -7.06 11.19
N GLN A 137 14.49 -6.04 10.32
CA GLN A 137 15.61 -5.78 9.40
C GLN A 137 16.43 -4.54 9.78
N GLU A 138 15.85 -3.63 10.57
CA GLU A 138 16.39 -2.32 10.96
C GLU A 138 16.93 -1.50 9.78
N ARG A 139 16.31 -1.66 8.60
CA ARG A 139 16.77 -1.04 7.36
C ARG A 139 15.62 -0.46 6.57
N LEU A 140 15.71 0.84 6.26
CA LEU A 140 14.76 1.52 5.38
C LEU A 140 14.83 0.94 3.97
N ARG A 141 13.67 0.64 3.41
CA ARG A 141 13.52 0.20 2.02
C ARG A 141 12.91 1.33 1.20
N GLY A 142 13.78 2.17 0.65
CA GLY A 142 13.38 3.32 -0.15
C GLY A 142 12.99 4.53 0.69
N GLU A 143 12.47 5.55 0.01
CA GLU A 143 12.11 6.84 0.59
C GLU A 143 10.66 6.82 1.11
N ARG A 144 10.38 7.64 2.15
CA ARG A 144 9.03 7.86 2.70
C ARG A 144 8.37 6.60 3.24
N PHE A 145 9.15 5.74 3.89
CA PHE A 145 8.66 4.50 4.48
C PHE A 145 7.88 4.76 5.79
N SER A 146 8.21 5.84 6.50
CA SER A 146 7.54 6.31 7.72
C SER A 146 6.03 6.51 7.57
N ARG A 147 5.53 6.78 6.35
CA ARG A 147 4.08 6.88 6.05
C ARG A 147 3.28 5.66 6.50
N HIS A 148 3.90 4.47 6.54
CA HIS A 148 3.23 3.26 6.99
C HIS A 148 2.79 3.37 8.46
N TRP A 149 3.60 4.00 9.32
CA TRP A 149 3.26 4.24 10.73
C TRP A 149 2.10 5.23 10.84
N HIS A 150 2.18 6.34 10.12
CA HIS A 150 1.09 7.31 10.09
C HIS A 150 -0.23 6.66 9.64
N ASP A 151 -0.20 5.88 8.56
CA ASP A 151 -1.40 5.22 8.03
C ASP A 151 -2.04 4.24 9.04
N ILE A 152 -1.26 3.40 9.74
CA ILE A 152 -1.86 2.46 10.72
C ILE A 152 -2.49 3.19 11.90
N VAL A 153 -1.94 4.34 12.29
CA VAL A 153 -2.46 5.17 13.35
C VAL A 153 -3.77 5.84 12.93
N ARG A 154 -3.87 6.35 11.70
CA ARG A 154 -5.13 6.87 11.15
C ARG A 154 -6.19 5.79 10.95
N LEU A 155 -5.79 4.55 10.68
CA LEU A 155 -6.72 3.42 10.65
C LEU A 155 -7.21 3.04 12.05
N ASP A 156 -6.37 3.13 13.09
CA ASP A 156 -6.79 2.92 14.49
C ASP A 156 -7.77 4.00 14.96
N ASP A 157 -7.56 5.27 14.58
CA ASP A 157 -8.45 6.40 14.93
C ASP A 157 -9.92 6.17 14.57
N ILE A 158 -10.16 5.47 13.47
CA ILE A 158 -11.51 5.19 12.96
C ILE A 158 -11.98 3.76 13.29
N GLY A 159 -11.28 3.04 14.18
CA GLY A 159 -11.65 1.70 14.65
C GLY A 159 -11.37 0.55 13.67
N ILE A 160 -10.64 0.81 12.57
CA ILE A 160 -10.30 -0.24 11.59
C ILE A 160 -9.28 -1.21 12.17
N ALA A 161 -8.32 -0.75 12.99
CA ALA A 161 -7.35 -1.63 13.63
C ALA A 161 -8.04 -2.69 14.51
N ASP A 162 -8.97 -2.28 15.38
CA ASP A 162 -9.72 -3.21 16.24
C ASP A 162 -10.53 -4.24 15.42
N SER A 163 -11.18 -3.79 14.35
CA SER A 163 -11.93 -4.67 13.43
C SER A 163 -11.02 -5.67 12.72
N ALA A 164 -9.87 -5.20 12.23
CA ALA A 164 -8.87 -6.03 11.55
C ALA A 164 -8.23 -7.07 12.48
N ILE A 165 -7.93 -6.69 13.72
CA ILE A 165 -7.35 -7.58 14.74
C ILE A 165 -8.36 -8.66 15.15
N ALA A 166 -9.65 -8.31 15.24
CA ALA A 166 -10.71 -9.26 15.58
C ALA A 166 -10.96 -10.32 14.47
N ASP A 167 -10.76 -9.97 13.20
CA ASP A 167 -10.89 -10.89 12.07
C ASP A 167 -9.62 -11.74 11.86
N ARG A 168 -9.54 -12.86 12.58
CA ARG A 168 -8.40 -13.78 12.54
C ARG A 168 -8.25 -14.48 11.19
N ASP A 169 -9.34 -14.70 10.46
CA ASP A 169 -9.29 -15.37 9.16
C ASP A 169 -8.69 -14.44 8.10
N LEU A 170 -9.05 -13.15 8.13
CA LEU A 170 -8.40 -12.13 7.32
C LEU A 170 -6.90 -12.03 7.61
N ALA A 171 -6.53 -11.95 8.90
CA ALA A 171 -5.14 -11.86 9.33
C ALA A 171 -4.31 -13.04 8.79
N LYS A 172 -4.81 -14.28 8.96
CA LYS A 172 -4.18 -15.50 8.42
C LYS A 172 -4.09 -15.49 6.90
N SER A 173 -5.12 -15.03 6.21
CA SER A 173 -5.12 -14.92 4.75
C SER A 173 -4.00 -13.99 4.25
N VAL A 174 -3.82 -12.84 4.92
CA VAL A 174 -2.73 -11.90 4.61
C VAL A 174 -1.37 -12.53 4.88
N ALA A 175 -1.19 -13.18 6.04
CA ALA A 175 0.06 -13.85 6.39
C ALA A 175 0.45 -14.93 5.37
N GLN A 176 -0.49 -15.82 5.03
CA GLN A 176 -0.29 -16.85 4.01
C GLN A 176 0.11 -16.24 2.67
N HIS A 177 -0.61 -15.20 2.22
CA HIS A 177 -0.32 -14.53 0.98
C HIS A 177 1.09 -13.91 0.96
N LYS A 178 1.50 -13.23 2.04
CA LYS A 178 2.86 -12.68 2.17
C LYS A 178 3.92 -13.76 2.19
N SER A 179 3.74 -14.84 2.95
CA SER A 179 4.65 -15.99 2.94
C SER A 179 4.84 -16.59 1.55
N MET A 180 3.82 -16.52 0.68
CA MET A 180 3.90 -17.05 -0.69
C MET A 180 4.57 -16.12 -1.70
N PHE A 181 4.30 -14.80 -1.64
CA PHE A 181 4.69 -13.85 -2.71
C PHE A 181 5.70 -12.78 -2.28
N PHE A 182 5.90 -12.63 -0.97
CA PHE A 182 6.70 -11.57 -0.33
C PHE A 182 7.49 -12.14 0.85
N ALA A 183 8.09 -13.32 0.66
CA ALA A 183 8.95 -13.94 1.67
C ALA A 183 10.18 -13.05 1.92
N GLU A 184 10.37 -12.68 3.18
CA GLU A 184 11.43 -11.79 3.64
C GLU A 184 12.27 -12.49 4.72
N LYS A 185 13.43 -11.91 5.03
CA LYS A 185 14.34 -12.42 6.07
C LYS A 185 14.66 -11.33 7.07
N ALA A 186 14.81 -11.69 8.34
CA ALA A 186 15.32 -10.79 9.38
C ALA A 186 16.81 -10.48 9.17
N ALA A 187 17.36 -9.58 9.98
CA ALA A 187 18.78 -9.19 9.94
C ALA A 187 19.73 -10.39 10.06
N ASP A 188 19.39 -11.39 10.88
CA ASP A 188 20.14 -12.63 11.08
C ASP A 188 19.95 -13.67 9.95
N ARG A 189 19.22 -13.31 8.88
CA ARG A 189 18.85 -14.14 7.73
C ARG A 189 17.84 -15.26 8.02
N THR A 190 17.23 -15.28 9.20
CA THR A 190 16.10 -16.15 9.48
C THR A 190 14.89 -15.73 8.63
N PRO A 191 14.11 -16.67 8.05
CA PRO A 191 12.87 -16.33 7.38
C PRO A 191 11.87 -15.70 8.35
N ILE A 192 11.22 -14.61 7.93
CA ILE A 192 10.19 -13.96 8.74
C ILE A 192 8.92 -14.82 8.73
N ASP A 193 8.42 -15.14 9.92
CA ASP A 193 7.18 -15.88 10.11
C ASP A 193 5.99 -14.91 10.21
N TYR A 194 5.28 -14.74 9.09
CA TYR A 194 4.10 -13.87 9.05
C TYR A 194 2.91 -14.44 9.85
N GLU A 195 2.82 -15.75 10.08
CA GLU A 195 1.75 -16.32 10.91
C GLU A 195 1.97 -15.96 12.38
N ALA A 196 3.22 -16.03 12.85
CA ALA A 196 3.59 -15.52 14.17
C ALA A 196 3.36 -14.00 14.27
N ALA A 197 3.71 -13.23 13.23
CA ALA A 197 3.56 -11.78 13.22
C ALA A 197 2.09 -11.31 13.34
N VAL A 198 1.14 -12.01 12.70
CA VAL A 198 -0.30 -11.70 12.86
C VAL A 198 -0.93 -12.38 14.09
N GLY A 199 -0.17 -13.24 14.75
CA GLY A 199 -0.46 -13.88 16.03
C GLY A 199 -0.16 -12.96 17.20
N GLU A 200 0.85 -13.36 17.97
CA GLU A 200 1.34 -12.69 19.17
C GLU A 200 2.68 -11.95 18.95
N GLY A 201 3.24 -12.03 17.73
CA GLY A 201 4.59 -11.58 17.41
C GLY A 201 4.67 -10.28 16.62
N LEU A 202 3.60 -9.49 16.53
CA LEU A 202 3.63 -8.23 15.77
C LEU A 202 4.65 -7.28 16.39
N GLN A 203 5.44 -6.61 15.54
CA GLN A 203 6.38 -5.57 15.95
C GLN A 203 6.09 -4.31 15.12
N LEU A 204 5.73 -3.23 15.80
CA LEU A 204 5.45 -1.91 15.25
C LEU A 204 6.42 -0.84 15.75
N THR A 205 7.17 -1.12 16.82
CA THR A 205 8.18 -0.21 17.36
C THR A 205 9.57 -0.74 17.03
N PRO A 206 10.34 -0.07 16.15
CA PRO A 206 11.72 -0.47 15.87
C PRO A 206 12.66 -0.16 17.06
N SER A 207 13.80 -0.84 17.11
CA SER A 207 14.88 -0.61 18.07
C SER A 207 16.04 0.19 17.49
N ASP A 208 16.85 0.77 18.38
CA ASP A 208 18.20 1.29 18.13
C ASP A 208 18.34 2.10 16.82
N GLU A 209 19.13 1.58 15.87
CA GLU A 209 19.43 2.23 14.60
C GLU A 209 18.19 2.36 13.71
N GLY A 210 17.27 1.39 13.78
CA GLY A 210 16.02 1.41 13.03
C GLY A 210 15.09 2.54 13.48
N GLN A 211 15.05 2.84 14.78
CA GLN A 211 14.28 3.96 15.31
C GLN A 211 14.85 5.31 14.83
N ALA A 212 16.16 5.51 14.94
CA ALA A 212 16.81 6.74 14.48
C ALA A 212 16.63 6.98 12.97
N ALA A 213 16.70 5.92 12.17
CA ALA A 213 16.45 6.00 10.73
C ALA A 213 14.99 6.37 10.43
N LEU A 214 14.04 5.77 11.15
CA LEU A 214 12.61 6.07 11.01
C LEU A 214 12.29 7.51 11.41
N GLU A 215 12.87 8.01 12.50
CA GLU A 215 12.69 9.40 12.96
C GLU A 215 13.12 10.41 11.91
N GLN A 216 14.30 10.20 11.31
CA GLN A 216 14.80 11.06 10.23
C GLN A 216 13.90 11.02 8.98
N ASP A 217 13.35 9.85 8.66
CA ASP A 217 12.40 9.71 7.55
C ASP A 217 11.06 10.38 7.84
N TYR A 218 10.58 10.29 9.09
CA TYR A 218 9.36 10.95 9.53
C TYR A 218 9.51 12.47 9.51
N ALA A 219 10.62 13.00 10.01
CA ALA A 219 10.91 14.44 9.97
C ALA A 219 10.90 14.98 8.52
N ARG A 220 11.55 14.27 7.59
CA ARG A 220 11.49 14.61 6.17
C ARG A 220 10.06 14.61 5.63
N MET A 221 9.24 13.62 6.01
CA MET A 221 7.83 13.54 5.61
C MET A 221 6.99 14.72 6.15
N LEU A 222 7.33 15.26 7.33
CA LEU A 222 6.67 16.44 7.90
C LEU A 222 7.10 17.73 7.20
N ASP A 223 8.40 17.93 6.98
CA ASP A 223 8.95 19.11 6.27
C ASP A 223 8.40 19.23 4.85
N ASP A 224 8.15 18.07 4.25
CA ASP A 224 7.50 17.86 2.99
C ASP A 224 6.04 18.39 2.95
N GLY A 225 5.37 18.64 4.09
CA GLY A 225 4.03 19.24 4.11
C GLY A 225 2.93 18.34 3.53
N LEU A 226 3.16 17.01 3.52
CA LEU A 226 2.19 16.02 3.04
C LEU A 226 0.97 15.84 3.95
N LEU A 227 1.08 16.27 5.20
CA LEU A 227 0.02 16.14 6.19
C LEU A 227 -0.75 17.46 6.28
N LEU A 228 -2.08 17.38 6.11
CA LEU A 228 -2.98 18.53 6.13
C LEU A 228 -3.27 19.06 7.54
N ASP A 229 -3.00 18.25 8.58
CA ASP A 229 -3.24 18.56 9.99
C ASP A 229 -1.94 18.81 10.76
N GLU A 230 -2.02 19.40 11.96
CA GLU A 230 -0.92 19.39 12.93
C GLU A 230 -0.48 17.94 13.18
N ALA A 231 0.64 17.55 12.57
CA ALA A 231 1.16 16.22 12.69
C ALA A 231 1.63 15.96 14.13
N GLU A 232 1.31 14.78 14.63
CA GLU A 232 1.80 14.32 15.92
C GLU A 232 3.33 14.22 15.92
N THR A 233 3.94 14.33 17.10
CA THR A 233 5.39 14.14 17.23
C THR A 233 5.76 12.68 16.96
N PHE A 234 7.03 12.43 16.63
CA PHE A 234 7.53 11.08 16.41
C PHE A 234 7.32 10.16 17.64
N ASP A 235 7.53 10.71 18.84
CA ASP A 235 7.32 9.98 20.09
C ASP A 235 5.84 9.62 20.31
N GLU A 236 4.92 10.54 19.99
CA GLU A 236 3.47 10.27 20.04
C GLU A 236 3.07 9.19 19.04
N LEU A 237 3.57 9.27 17.80
CA LEU A 237 3.35 8.26 16.76
C LEU A 237 3.78 6.86 17.24
N LEU A 238 5.00 6.75 17.79
CA LEU A 238 5.52 5.47 18.30
C LEU A 238 4.73 4.98 19.53
N ALA A 239 4.35 5.87 20.44
CA ALA A 239 3.54 5.50 21.59
C ALA A 239 2.16 4.95 21.19
N ARG A 240 1.56 5.49 20.12
CA ARG A 240 0.31 4.96 19.56
C ARG A 240 0.51 3.62 18.85
N CYS A 241 1.60 3.47 18.10
CA CYS A 241 1.96 2.20 17.47
C CYS A 241 2.21 1.09 18.51
N ALA A 242 2.84 1.41 19.64
CA ALA A 242 3.02 0.47 20.75
C ALA A 242 1.67 -0.02 21.30
N LYS A 243 0.68 0.87 21.47
CA LYS A 243 -0.68 0.47 21.89
C LYS A 243 -1.34 -0.45 20.87
N ILE A 244 -1.22 -0.16 19.57
CA ILE A 244 -1.76 -1.02 18.50
C ILE A 244 -1.10 -2.40 18.53
N GLN A 245 0.21 -2.45 18.71
CA GLN A 245 0.98 -3.69 18.85
C GLN A 245 0.47 -4.52 20.03
N ASP A 246 0.32 -3.91 21.21
CA ASP A 246 -0.16 -4.59 22.42
C ASP A 246 -1.57 -5.15 22.23
N LYS A 247 -2.48 -4.37 21.62
CA LYS A 247 -3.83 -4.84 21.27
C LYS A 247 -3.80 -6.05 20.35
N ALA A 248 -2.97 -6.01 19.31
CA ALA A 248 -2.85 -7.08 18.32
C ALA A 248 -2.31 -8.36 18.96
N ASN A 249 -1.25 -8.24 19.75
CA ASN A 249 -0.57 -9.38 20.36
C ASN A 249 -1.36 -9.98 21.54
N ALA A 250 -2.18 -9.19 22.25
CA ALA A 250 -3.03 -9.70 23.33
C ALA A 250 -4.18 -10.61 22.85
N ARG A 251 -4.49 -10.61 21.55
CA ARG A 251 -5.52 -11.46 20.93
C ARG A 251 -4.94 -12.61 20.10
N GLY A 252 -3.63 -12.86 20.25
CA GLY A 252 -2.86 -13.92 19.60
C GLY A 252 -3.39 -15.31 19.85
#